data_AF-A0A972J5K1-F1
#
_entry.id   AF-A0A972J5K1-F1
#
_cell.length_a   1.000
_cell.length_b   1.000
_cell.length_c   1.000
_cell.angle_alpha   90.00
_cell.angle_beta   90.00
_cell.angle_gamma   90.00
#
_symmetry.space_group_name_H-M   'P 1'
#
loop_
_entity.id
_entity.type
_entity.pdbx_description
1 polymer ?
#
loop_
_entity_poly.entity_id
_entity_poly.type
_entity_poly.pdbx_seq_one_letter_code
_entity_poly.pdbx_strand_id
1 'polypeptide(L)'
;MVSGDTDTVYRGLMTVERNDVFFTLAGDIADWGERFLRVRGSCGDEAAVQVLGGIAEWLGTDLVDGMPLLPLERWTLLDSLAEELLQVCRACTEGEPGAEDGVRAVIGKARDLS
;
A
#
# COMPACT_ATOMS: atom_id res chain seq x y z
N MET A 1 9.66 45.84 4.92
CA MET A 1 8.66 44.96 4.28
C MET A 1 9.34 43.63 4.02
N VAL A 2 9.14 42.66 4.92
CA VAL A 2 9.63 41.29 4.76
C VAL A 2 8.46 40.52 4.14
N SER A 3 8.47 40.40 2.82
CA SER A 3 7.49 39.63 2.06
C SER A 3 8.29 38.66 1.19
N GLY A 4 8.52 37.48 1.74
CA GLY A 4 9.31 36.43 1.10
C GLY A 4 9.79 35.48 2.17
N ASP A 5 8.94 34.52 2.54
CA ASP A 5 9.37 33.22 3.10
C ASP A 5 8.20 32.33 3.55
N THR A 6 6.97 32.83 3.64
CA THR A 6 5.84 31.96 4.00
C THR A 6 5.56 30.93 2.89
N ASP A 7 5.52 31.32 1.62
CA ASP A 7 5.16 30.39 0.52
C ASP A 7 6.18 29.23 0.34
N THR A 8 7.46 29.47 0.61
CA THR A 8 8.53 28.45 0.54
C THR A 8 8.50 27.51 1.73
N VAL A 9 8.23 28.02 2.94
CA VAL A 9 8.10 27.20 4.16
C VAL A 9 6.82 26.35 4.12
N TYR A 10 5.69 26.91 3.67
CA TYR A 10 4.44 26.16 3.50
C TYR A 10 4.55 25.09 2.41
N ARG A 11 5.21 25.38 1.27
CA ARG A 11 5.50 24.35 0.27
C ARG A 11 6.44 23.26 0.80
N GLY A 12 7.43 23.62 1.59
CA GLY A 12 8.35 22.69 2.24
C GLY A 12 7.62 21.72 3.18
N LEU A 13 6.81 22.25 4.11
CA LEU A 13 6.00 21.46 5.04
C LEU A 13 5.01 20.55 4.32
N MET A 14 4.25 21.09 3.37
CA MET A 14 3.31 20.31 2.54
C MET A 14 4.03 19.21 1.75
N THR A 15 5.29 19.39 1.37
CA THR A 15 6.04 18.37 0.62
C THR A 15 6.60 17.28 1.53
N VAL A 16 6.94 17.61 2.78
CA VAL A 16 7.33 16.64 3.81
C VAL A 16 6.12 15.77 4.19
N GLU A 17 4.97 16.36 4.51
CA GLU A 17 3.74 15.62 4.84
C GLU A 17 3.30 14.68 3.71
N ARG A 18 3.40 15.13 2.45
CA ARG A 18 3.07 14.30 1.28
C ARG A 18 4.04 13.16 1.02
N ASN A 19 5.33 13.35 1.33
CA ASN A 19 6.30 12.26 1.26
C ASN A 19 6.02 11.24 2.37
N ASP A 20 5.71 11.69 3.57
CA ASP A 20 5.42 10.83 4.72
C ASP A 20 4.17 9.95 4.45
N VAL A 21 3.13 10.53 3.83
CA VAL A 21 1.94 9.77 3.40
C VAL A 21 2.28 8.70 2.36
N PHE A 22 3.10 9.03 1.35
CA PHE A 22 3.49 8.06 0.32
C PHE A 22 4.23 6.86 0.94
N PHE A 23 5.22 7.13 1.78
CA PHE A 23 6.01 6.09 2.44
C PHE A 23 5.17 5.25 3.41
N THR A 24 4.24 5.88 4.12
CA THR A 24 3.29 5.18 5.01
C THR A 24 2.42 4.22 4.23
N LEU A 25 1.77 4.68 3.15
CA LEU A 25 0.90 3.83 2.33
C LEU A 25 1.68 2.70 1.63
N ALA A 26 2.91 2.95 1.19
CA ALA A 26 3.79 1.90 0.69
C ALA A 26 4.10 0.85 1.78
N GLY A 27 4.42 1.30 2.99
CA GLY A 27 4.62 0.43 4.15
C GLY A 27 3.38 -0.43 4.47
N ASP A 28 2.20 0.17 4.44
CA ASP A 28 0.92 -0.52 4.68
C ASP A 28 0.66 -1.64 3.66
N ILE A 29 0.97 -1.42 2.38
CA ILE A 29 0.88 -2.46 1.34
C ILE A 29 1.76 -3.67 1.70
N ALA A 30 3.01 -3.42 2.10
CA ALA A 30 3.91 -4.49 2.51
C ALA A 30 3.40 -5.23 3.76
N ASP A 31 2.93 -4.48 4.76
CA ASP A 31 2.40 -5.02 6.02
C ASP A 31 1.16 -5.89 5.79
N TRP A 32 0.28 -5.50 4.86
CA TRP A 32 -0.87 -6.29 4.44
C TRP A 32 -0.45 -7.61 3.79
N GLY A 33 0.54 -7.59 2.89
CA GLY A 33 1.07 -8.80 2.27
C GLY A 33 1.71 -9.74 3.30
N GLU A 34 2.51 -9.22 4.22
CA GLU A 34 3.11 -9.99 5.31
C GLU A 34 2.04 -10.59 6.24
N ARG A 35 1.01 -9.81 6.56
CA ARG A 35 -0.12 -10.26 7.37
C ARG A 35 -0.85 -11.41 6.69
N PHE A 36 -1.11 -11.29 5.39
CA PHE A 36 -1.74 -12.35 4.61
C PHE A 36 -0.93 -13.66 4.67
N LEU A 37 0.37 -13.61 4.33
CA LEU A 37 1.24 -14.79 4.36
C LEU A 37 1.33 -15.42 5.75
N ARG A 38 1.43 -14.60 6.79
CA ARG A 38 1.49 -15.05 8.18
C ARG A 38 0.21 -15.75 8.61
N VAL A 39 -0.96 -15.16 8.32
CA VAL A 39 -2.26 -15.74 8.65
C VAL A 39 -2.47 -17.03 7.86
N ARG A 40 -2.18 -17.03 6.57
CA ARG A 40 -2.28 -18.24 5.74
C ARG A 40 -1.41 -19.38 6.25
N GLY A 41 -0.14 -19.10 6.56
CA GLY A 41 0.81 -20.09 7.07
C GLY A 41 0.49 -20.62 8.47
N SER A 42 -0.22 -19.84 9.31
CA SER A 42 -0.53 -20.22 10.70
C SER A 42 -1.94 -20.78 10.89
N CYS A 43 -2.89 -20.28 10.10
CA CYS A 43 -4.34 -20.49 10.29
C CYS A 43 -5.04 -21.05 9.06
N GLY A 44 -4.34 -21.20 7.92
CA GLY A 44 -4.89 -21.75 6.68
C GLY A 44 -5.57 -20.71 5.77
N ASP A 45 -5.99 -21.16 4.60
CA ASP A 45 -6.53 -20.31 3.53
C ASP A 45 -7.84 -19.61 3.92
N GLU A 46 -8.74 -20.29 4.66
CA GLU A 46 -10.02 -19.69 5.11
C GLU A 46 -9.82 -18.44 5.98
N ALA A 47 -8.81 -18.47 6.87
CA ALA A 47 -8.46 -17.32 7.69
C ALA A 47 -7.80 -16.20 6.85
N ALA A 48 -7.03 -16.57 5.83
CA ALA A 48 -6.39 -15.63 4.92
C ALA A 48 -7.41 -14.88 4.05
N VAL A 49 -8.56 -15.48 3.72
CA VAL A 49 -9.67 -14.80 3.04
C VAL A 49 -10.21 -13.62 3.85
N GLN A 50 -10.21 -13.69 5.18
CA GLN A 50 -10.60 -12.54 6.02
C GLN A 50 -9.63 -11.36 5.87
N VAL A 51 -8.35 -11.65 5.62
CA VAL A 51 -7.34 -10.61 5.35
C VAL A 51 -7.62 -9.94 4.00
N LEU A 52 -8.08 -10.68 2.98
CA LEU A 52 -8.48 -10.09 1.69
C LEU A 52 -9.59 -9.04 1.85
N GLY A 53 -10.55 -9.30 2.74
CA GLY A 53 -11.61 -8.33 3.07
C GLY A 53 -11.04 -7.03 3.64
N GLY A 54 -10.07 -7.13 4.55
CA GLY A 54 -9.40 -5.96 5.13
C GLY A 54 -8.55 -5.18 4.13
N ILE A 55 -7.87 -5.88 3.20
CA ILE A 55 -7.12 -5.24 2.10
C ILE A 55 -8.08 -4.45 1.19
N ALA A 56 -9.21 -5.06 0.81
CA ALA A 56 -10.20 -4.42 -0.05
C ALA A 56 -10.87 -3.20 0.62
N GLU A 57 -11.10 -3.26 1.94
CA GLU A 57 -11.59 -2.12 2.72
C GLU A 57 -10.56 -0.98 2.73
N TRP A 58 -9.31 -1.27 3.11
CA TRP A 58 -8.22 -0.28 3.14
C TRP A 58 -7.97 0.39 1.78
N LEU A 59 -8.05 -0.38 0.69
CA LEU A 59 -8.01 0.14 -0.68
C LEU A 59 -9.10 1.18 -0.95
N GLY A 60 -10.32 0.93 -0.47
CA GLY A 60 -11.47 1.81 -0.66
C GLY A 60 -11.53 3.00 0.30
N THR A 61 -10.70 3.02 1.35
CA THR A 61 -10.66 4.07 2.37
C THR A 61 -9.32 4.79 2.35
N ASP A 62 -8.30 4.24 3.02
CA ASP A 62 -7.06 4.92 3.34
C ASP A 62 -6.24 5.26 2.10
N LEU A 63 -6.22 4.36 1.10
CA LEU A 63 -5.54 4.64 -0.17
C LEU A 63 -6.25 5.74 -0.98
N VAL A 64 -7.59 5.73 -1.00
CA VAL A 64 -8.40 6.75 -1.69
C VAL A 64 -8.25 8.10 -1.00
N ASP A 65 -8.21 8.13 0.34
CA ASP A 65 -7.95 9.33 1.13
C ASP A 65 -6.53 9.91 0.88
N GLY A 66 -5.58 9.07 0.43
CA GLY A 66 -4.27 9.50 -0.05
C GLY A 66 -4.28 10.21 -1.40
N MET A 67 -5.29 10.00 -2.26
CA MET A 67 -5.37 10.58 -3.61
C MET A 67 -5.24 12.11 -3.65
N PRO A 68 -5.98 12.91 -2.85
CA PRO A 68 -5.83 14.36 -2.87
C PRO A 68 -4.50 14.85 -2.31
N LEU A 69 -3.77 14.00 -1.57
CA LEU A 69 -2.51 14.36 -0.93
C LEU A 69 -1.31 14.08 -1.83
N LEU A 70 -1.39 13.13 -2.74
CA LEU A 70 -0.23 12.70 -3.52
C LEU A 70 -0.24 13.28 -4.95
N PRO A 71 0.95 13.51 -5.56
CA PRO A 71 1.05 13.62 -7.01
C PRO A 71 0.43 12.40 -7.68
N LEU A 72 -0.30 12.60 -8.79
CA LEU A 72 -1.06 11.56 -9.47
C LEU A 72 -0.19 10.33 -9.78
N GLU A 73 1.04 10.53 -10.24
CA GLU A 73 1.97 9.45 -10.60
C GLU A 73 2.31 8.55 -9.41
N ARG A 74 2.45 9.13 -8.22
CA ARG A 74 2.74 8.39 -6.99
C ARG A 74 1.51 7.66 -6.46
N TRP A 75 0.35 8.31 -6.53
CA TRP A 75 -0.90 7.68 -6.14
C TRP A 75 -1.21 6.47 -7.05
N THR A 76 -1.12 6.65 -8.37
CA THR A 76 -1.36 5.56 -9.34
C THR A 76 -0.37 4.40 -9.16
N LEU A 77 0.88 4.68 -8.79
CA LEU A 77 1.85 3.64 -8.45
C LEU A 77 1.39 2.81 -7.24
N LEU A 78 0.96 3.46 -6.15
CA LEU A 78 0.45 2.78 -4.96
C LEU A 78 -0.84 2.01 -5.25
N ASP A 79 -1.75 2.61 -6.01
CA ASP A 79 -3.02 2.00 -6.43
C ASP A 79 -2.79 0.73 -7.24
N SER A 80 -1.94 0.80 -8.27
CA SER A 80 -1.57 -0.38 -9.07
C SER A 80 -0.92 -1.48 -8.22
N LEU A 81 -0.07 -1.10 -7.26
CA LEU A 81 0.63 -2.05 -6.40
C LEU A 81 -0.32 -2.73 -5.40
N ALA A 82 -1.28 -1.98 -4.86
CA ALA A 82 -2.27 -2.50 -3.93
C ALA A 82 -3.33 -3.36 -4.64
N GLU A 83 -3.71 -3.02 -5.87
CA GLU A 83 -4.51 -3.91 -6.74
C GLU A 83 -3.76 -5.20 -7.07
N GLU A 84 -2.46 -5.10 -7.42
CA GLU A 84 -1.59 -6.26 -7.66
C GLU A 84 -1.58 -7.15 -6.41
N LEU A 85 -1.39 -6.57 -5.20
CA LEU A 85 -1.43 -7.30 -3.94
C LEU A 85 -2.75 -8.07 -3.76
N LEU A 86 -3.89 -7.39 -3.96
CA LEU A 86 -5.20 -8.01 -3.78
C LEU A 86 -5.40 -9.20 -4.74
N GLN A 87 -4.97 -9.04 -5.99
CA GLN A 87 -5.05 -10.10 -7.01
C GLN A 87 -4.18 -11.31 -6.66
N VAL A 88 -2.91 -11.10 -6.28
CA VAL A 88 -2.00 -12.22 -5.97
C VAL A 88 -2.37 -12.92 -4.66
N CYS A 89 -2.87 -12.18 -3.66
CA CYS A 89 -3.40 -12.79 -2.43
C CYS A 89 -4.65 -13.63 -2.72
N ARG A 90 -5.53 -13.16 -3.62
CA ARG A 90 -6.70 -13.93 -4.06
C ARG A 90 -6.27 -15.22 -4.76
N ALA A 91 -5.35 -15.13 -5.72
CA ALA A 91 -4.79 -16.28 -6.42
C ALA A 91 -4.17 -17.31 -5.43
N CYS A 92 -3.52 -16.84 -4.36
CA CYS A 92 -3.01 -17.72 -3.30
C CYS A 92 -4.13 -18.52 -2.62
N THR A 93 -5.25 -17.87 -2.28
CA THR A 93 -6.39 -18.56 -1.64
C THR A 93 -7.13 -19.50 -2.59
N GLU A 94 -7.01 -19.28 -3.90
CA GLU A 94 -7.56 -20.16 -4.94
C GLU A 94 -6.61 -21.32 -5.31
N GLY A 95 -5.41 -21.36 -4.70
CA GLY A 95 -4.43 -22.43 -4.89
C GLY A 95 -3.60 -22.31 -6.17
N GLU A 96 -3.52 -21.10 -6.76
CA GLU A 96 -2.76 -20.89 -7.99
C GLU A 96 -1.24 -21.09 -7.77
N PRO A 97 -0.57 -21.88 -8.63
CA PRO A 97 0.87 -22.07 -8.54
C PRO A 97 1.65 -20.75 -8.70
N GLY A 98 2.59 -20.49 -7.79
CA GLY A 98 3.46 -19.30 -7.84
C GLY A 98 2.83 -18.02 -7.29
N ALA A 99 1.56 -18.04 -6.89
CA ALA A 99 0.89 -16.87 -6.33
C ALA A 99 1.58 -16.35 -5.05
N GLU A 100 2.12 -17.25 -4.23
CA GLU A 100 2.84 -16.88 -2.99
C GLU A 100 4.12 -16.08 -3.28
N ASP A 101 4.82 -16.42 -4.35
CA ASP A 101 5.99 -15.67 -4.81
C ASP A 101 5.56 -14.31 -5.40
N GLY A 102 4.37 -14.24 -6.01
CA GLY A 102 3.73 -12.98 -6.40
C GLY A 102 3.48 -12.06 -5.20
N VAL A 103 2.93 -12.59 -4.10
CA VAL A 103 2.74 -11.82 -2.85
C VAL A 103 4.09 -11.30 -2.34
N ARG A 104 5.13 -12.15 -2.31
CA ARG A 104 6.49 -11.74 -1.89
C ARG A 104 7.08 -10.65 -2.78
N ALA A 105 6.84 -10.73 -4.10
CA ALA A 105 7.31 -9.72 -5.04
C ALA A 105 6.67 -8.35 -4.78
N VAL A 106 5.36 -8.32 -4.50
CA VAL A 106 4.65 -7.09 -4.14
C VAL A 106 5.16 -6.51 -2.82
N ILE A 107 5.37 -7.34 -1.80
CA ILE A 107 6.00 -6.91 -0.53
C ILE A 107 7.36 -6.26 -0.80
N GLY A 108 8.21 -6.90 -1.61
CA GLY A 108 9.53 -6.36 -1.96
C GLY A 108 9.44 -4.98 -2.63
N LYS A 109 8.60 -4.84 -3.65
CA LYS A 109 8.36 -3.55 -4.33
C LYS A 109 7.87 -2.48 -3.36
N ALA A 110 6.94 -2.81 -2.47
CA ALA A 110 6.40 -1.90 -1.48
C ALA A 110 7.46 -1.46 -0.44
N ARG A 111 8.33 -2.39 -0.02
CA ARG A 111 9.46 -2.09 0.89
C ARG A 111 10.52 -1.23 0.24
N ASP A 112 10.82 -1.42 -1.05
CA ASP A 112 11.75 -0.56 -1.78
C ASP A 112 11.25 0.89 -1.92
N LEU A 113 9.93 1.09 -1.77
CA LEU A 113 9.29 2.39 -1.82
C LEU A 113 9.15 3.08 -0.46
N SER A 114 9.28 2.39 0.67
CA SER A 114 9.05 2.90 2.06
C SER A 114 10.35 3.13 2.84
#